data_AF-A0A8B8IQ95-F1
#
_entry.id   AF-A0A8B8IQ95-F1
#
_cell.length_a   1.000
_cell.length_b   1.000
_cell.length_c   1.000
_cell.angle_alpha   90.00
_cell.angle_beta   90.00
_cell.angle_gamma   90.00
#
_symmetry.space_group_name_H-M   'P 1'
#
loop_
_entity.id
_entity.type
_entity.pdbx_description
1 polymer ?
#
loop_
_entity_poly.entity_id
_entity_poly.type
_entity_poly.pdbx_seq_one_letter_code
_entity_poly.pdbx_strand_id
1 'polypeptide(L)'
;MNPVPEAPTDDGRAADLSQSPSYISTAREHKIDEFYKTVDSALDKAHIVILMGDFNAKIGVLERGEHMVLKQFGCGKRNERGQRLVDFALEHKLTIINTCFKKKPNKRWTWRSPNGKNKNEIDYILSNQPRIFHDIGTLNLNYPSDHRIIRAIVKLTSQKKSRVKFISRQINQLKSELEISNYKETLSTMLSKTSYHQKSTKVQTLYDNITNNIKCGSSIQFNITNI
;
A
#
# COMPACT_ATOMS: atom_id res chain seq x y z
N MET A 1 26.56 57.35 28.57
CA MET A 1 25.81 56.23 29.16
C MET A 1 24.68 55.90 28.21
N ASN A 2 24.77 54.76 27.51
CA ASN A 2 23.69 54.24 26.69
C ASN A 2 23.13 53.00 27.42
N PRO A 3 21.81 52.85 27.59
CA PRO A 3 21.25 51.67 28.23
C PRO A 3 21.33 50.46 27.30
N VAL A 4 21.72 49.33 27.89
CA VAL A 4 21.68 47.99 27.27
C VAL A 4 20.22 47.56 27.22
N PRO A 5 19.69 47.06 26.08
CA PRO A 5 18.41 46.37 26.09
C PRO A 5 18.59 44.94 26.60
N GLU A 6 17.89 44.64 27.68
CA GLU A 6 17.74 43.32 28.30
C GLU A 6 17.22 42.29 27.29
N ALA A 7 17.70 41.06 27.43
CA ALA A 7 17.24 39.90 26.67
C ALA A 7 15.80 39.54 27.06
N PRO A 8 14.90 39.24 26.11
CA PRO A 8 13.62 38.64 26.43
C PRO A 8 13.81 37.16 26.78
N THR A 9 13.13 36.82 27.85
CA THR A 9 12.95 35.53 28.52
C THR A 9 12.49 34.38 27.62
N ASP A 10 12.86 33.18 28.06
CA ASP A 10 12.38 31.86 27.63
C ASP A 10 10.85 31.73 27.74
N ASP A 11 10.15 31.74 26.60
CA ASP A 11 8.78 31.26 26.49
C ASP A 11 8.47 30.71 25.07
N GLY A 12 8.52 29.38 24.89
CA GLY A 12 8.02 28.83 23.63
C GLY A 12 8.35 27.38 23.30
N ARG A 13 8.12 26.46 24.25
CA ARG A 13 8.13 25.03 23.95
C ARG A 13 6.92 24.68 23.05
N ALA A 14 7.23 24.25 21.84
CA ALA A 14 6.51 23.30 20.99
C ALA A 14 5.13 23.69 20.39
N ALA A 15 5.09 23.78 19.05
CA ALA A 15 4.22 22.97 18.20
C ALA A 15 4.54 23.20 16.71
N ASP A 16 5.57 22.54 16.18
CA ASP A 16 5.64 22.27 14.74
C ASP A 16 4.60 21.18 14.43
N LEU A 17 3.37 21.59 14.17
CA LEU A 17 2.28 20.73 13.74
C LEU A 17 2.52 20.27 12.30
N SER A 18 3.49 19.38 12.12
CA SER A 18 3.60 18.52 10.95
C SER A 18 2.55 17.40 11.02
N GLN A 19 1.27 17.77 11.02
CA GLN A 19 0.19 16.80 10.80
C GLN A 19 -0.25 16.91 9.34
N SER A 20 0.46 16.20 8.46
CA SER A 20 -0.24 15.62 7.32
C SER A 20 -1.12 14.50 7.92
N PRO A 21 -2.44 14.48 7.65
CA PRO A 21 -3.28 13.38 8.10
C PRO A 21 -2.78 12.12 7.39
N SER A 22 -2.00 11.31 8.09
CA SER A 22 -1.78 9.93 7.67
C SER A 22 -3.16 9.30 7.57
N TYR A 23 -3.47 8.57 6.49
CA TYR A 23 -4.74 7.81 6.38
C TYR A 23 -4.96 6.85 7.57
N ILE A 24 -3.91 6.58 8.35
CA ILE A 24 -3.90 5.74 9.54
C ILE A 24 -4.41 6.50 10.78
N SER A 25 -4.18 7.80 10.93
CA SER A 25 -4.50 8.53 12.17
C SER A 25 -6.00 8.79 12.39
N THR A 26 -6.83 8.55 11.38
CA THR A 26 -8.31 8.67 11.46
C THR A 26 -9.02 7.31 11.36
N ALA A 27 -8.27 6.21 11.17
CA ALA A 27 -8.83 4.88 11.15
C ALA A 27 -9.10 4.39 12.58
N ARG A 28 -10.23 3.71 12.80
CA ARG A 28 -10.49 3.02 14.07
C ARG A 28 -9.38 2.00 14.32
N GLU A 29 -8.92 1.89 15.56
CA GLU A 29 -7.81 1.00 15.98
C GLU A 29 -7.92 -0.43 15.41
N HIS A 30 -9.12 -1.03 15.45
CA HIS A 30 -9.39 -2.35 14.85
C HIS A 30 -9.03 -2.45 13.35
N LYS A 31 -9.25 -1.38 12.56
CA LYS A 31 -8.92 -1.38 11.13
C LYS A 31 -7.41 -1.29 10.89
N ILE A 32 -6.70 -0.66 11.80
CA ILE A 32 -5.23 -0.55 11.76
C ILE A 32 -4.65 -1.94 12.05
N ASP A 33 -5.15 -2.61 13.09
CA ASP A 33 -4.72 -3.97 13.45
C ASP A 33 -5.03 -4.99 12.34
N GLU A 34 -6.22 -4.91 11.74
CA GLU A 34 -6.60 -5.79 10.62
C GLU A 34 -5.69 -5.58 9.40
N PHE A 35 -5.31 -4.33 9.12
CA PHE A 35 -4.37 -4.00 8.06
C PHE A 35 -2.99 -4.63 8.33
N TYR A 36 -2.42 -4.43 9.52
CA TYR A 36 -1.11 -5.00 9.86
C TYR A 36 -1.12 -6.53 9.85
N LYS A 37 -2.16 -7.17 10.40
CA LYS A 37 -2.33 -8.64 10.29
C LYS A 37 -2.39 -9.12 8.84
N THR A 38 -3.03 -8.35 7.96
CA THR A 38 -3.10 -8.68 6.53
C THR A 38 -1.72 -8.57 5.88
N VAL A 39 -0.96 -7.52 6.23
CA VAL A 39 0.42 -7.35 5.77
C VAL A 39 1.28 -8.51 6.25
N ASP A 40 1.25 -8.87 7.54
CA ASP A 40 2.02 -9.99 8.09
C ASP A 40 1.69 -11.30 7.37
N SER A 41 0.40 -11.60 7.22
CA SER A 41 -0.03 -12.81 6.51
C SER A 41 0.45 -12.85 5.05
N ALA A 42 0.52 -11.69 4.40
CA ALA A 42 1.01 -11.59 3.03
C ALA A 42 2.54 -11.76 2.97
N LEU A 43 3.27 -11.21 3.94
CA LEU A 43 4.72 -11.36 4.07
C LEU A 43 5.12 -12.82 4.28
N ASP A 44 4.38 -13.56 5.09
CA ASP A 44 4.67 -14.97 5.40
C ASP A 44 4.45 -15.91 4.21
N LYS A 45 3.47 -15.60 3.35
CA LYS A 45 3.08 -16.48 2.22
C LYS A 45 3.86 -16.19 0.94
N ALA A 46 4.51 -15.04 0.83
CA ALA A 46 5.13 -14.59 -0.41
C ALA A 46 6.61 -14.98 -0.52
N HIS A 47 6.98 -15.61 -1.65
CA HIS A 47 8.39 -15.90 -1.94
C HIS A 47 9.19 -14.63 -2.26
N ILE A 48 8.58 -13.68 -2.98
CA ILE A 48 9.15 -12.36 -3.30
C ILE A 48 8.23 -11.31 -2.70
N VAL A 49 8.76 -10.52 -1.77
CA VAL A 49 8.07 -9.40 -1.14
C VAL A 49 8.62 -8.10 -1.72
N ILE A 50 7.72 -7.21 -2.12
CA ILE A 50 8.02 -5.80 -2.40
C ILE A 50 6.98 -4.96 -1.65
N LEU A 51 7.38 -4.38 -0.54
CA LEU A 51 6.57 -3.45 0.24
C LEU A 51 6.99 -2.02 -0.12
N MET A 52 6.05 -1.15 -0.46
CA MET A 52 6.36 0.21 -0.88
C MET A 52 5.31 1.20 -0.41
N GLY A 53 5.70 2.43 -0.12
CA GLY A 53 4.77 3.47 0.27
C GLY A 53 5.44 4.68 0.93
N ASP A 54 4.60 5.60 1.38
CA ASP A 54 4.95 6.70 2.26
C ASP A 54 4.91 6.22 3.72
N PHE A 55 6.06 6.23 4.38
CA PHE A 55 6.19 5.80 5.76
C PHE A 55 6.31 6.99 6.73
N ASN A 56 6.44 8.22 6.21
CA ASN A 56 6.72 9.43 6.99
C ASN A 56 7.92 9.24 7.97
N ALA A 57 8.91 8.46 7.55
CA ALA A 57 10.00 7.96 8.36
C ALA A 57 11.34 8.48 7.84
N LYS A 58 12.23 8.92 8.74
CA LYS A 58 13.64 9.22 8.40
C LYS A 58 14.48 8.12 9.00
N ILE A 59 14.96 7.19 8.18
CA ILE A 59 15.70 6.01 8.63
C ILE A 59 17.16 6.30 9.02
N GLY A 60 17.70 7.46 8.61
CA GLY A 60 19.06 7.86 8.95
C GLY A 60 20.15 7.04 8.24
N VAL A 61 21.35 7.11 8.82
CA VAL A 61 22.51 6.29 8.40
C VAL A 61 22.45 4.89 9.01
N LEU A 62 23.26 3.98 8.49
CA LEU A 62 23.40 2.61 9.00
C LEU A 62 23.98 2.63 10.43
N GLU A 63 23.33 1.97 11.37
CA GLU A 63 23.83 1.75 12.73
C GLU A 63 24.28 0.29 12.96
N ARG A 64 24.93 0.03 14.10
CA ARG A 64 25.50 -1.29 14.42
C ARG A 64 24.38 -2.32 14.55
N GLY A 65 24.54 -3.46 13.86
CA GLY A 65 23.57 -4.57 13.89
C GLY A 65 22.53 -4.54 12.76
N GLU A 66 22.45 -3.45 12.00
CA GLU A 66 21.36 -3.25 11.02
C GLU A 66 21.74 -3.60 9.58
N HIS A 67 22.96 -4.11 9.37
CA HIS A 67 23.53 -4.44 8.06
C HIS A 67 22.66 -5.40 7.23
N MET A 68 21.76 -6.15 7.87
CA MET A 68 20.80 -7.03 7.21
C MET A 68 19.73 -6.25 6.46
N VAL A 69 19.29 -5.11 6.98
CA VAL A 69 18.13 -4.34 6.48
C VAL A 69 18.51 -2.99 5.88
N LEU A 70 19.56 -2.36 6.39
CA LEU A 70 20.12 -1.10 5.90
C LEU A 70 21.47 -1.36 5.26
N LYS A 71 21.74 -0.65 4.16
CA LYS A 71 23.03 -0.68 3.45
C LYS A 71 23.72 0.68 3.52
N GLN A 72 24.91 0.75 2.93
CA GLN A 72 25.88 1.85 3.06
C GLN A 72 25.37 3.24 2.65
N PHE A 73 24.26 3.34 1.91
CA PHE A 73 23.76 4.63 1.46
C PHE A 73 22.56 5.14 2.26
N GLY A 74 22.32 4.71 3.50
CA GLY A 74 21.43 5.46 4.42
C GLY A 74 21.87 6.93 4.58
N CYS A 75 20.96 7.87 4.88
CA CYS A 75 21.32 9.27 5.07
C CYS A 75 20.44 10.02 6.06
N GLY A 76 20.98 11.12 6.59
CA GLY A 76 20.28 12.01 7.51
C GLY A 76 20.27 11.48 8.95
N LYS A 77 19.52 12.19 9.81
CA LYS A 77 19.30 11.81 11.20
C LYS A 77 18.04 10.96 11.31
N ARG A 78 18.14 9.84 12.02
CA ARG A 78 17.00 8.96 12.29
C ARG A 78 15.97 9.66 13.19
N ASN A 79 14.68 9.51 12.89
CA ASN A 79 13.59 9.89 13.78
C ASN A 79 12.90 8.64 14.38
N GLU A 80 12.01 8.83 15.36
CA GLU A 80 11.31 7.72 16.02
C GLU A 80 10.55 6.82 15.03
N ARG A 81 9.85 7.41 14.05
CA ARG A 81 9.19 6.67 12.96
C ARG A 81 10.18 5.87 12.12
N GLY A 82 11.37 6.42 11.90
CA GLY A 82 12.50 5.75 11.25
C GLY A 82 12.98 4.54 12.02
N GLN A 83 13.09 4.63 13.35
CA GLN A 83 13.45 3.49 14.19
C GLN A 83 12.41 2.38 14.08
N ARG A 84 11.12 2.71 14.22
CA ARG A 84 10.03 1.73 14.06
C ARG A 84 10.05 1.02 12.70
N LEU A 85 10.35 1.75 11.62
CA LEU A 85 10.47 1.15 10.29
C LEU A 85 11.69 0.21 10.18
N VAL A 86 12.81 0.55 10.81
CA VAL A 86 14.00 -0.30 10.86
C VAL A 86 13.74 -1.56 11.68
N ASP A 87 13.07 -1.44 12.82
CA ASP A 87 12.71 -2.57 13.68
C ASP A 87 11.76 -3.53 12.94
N PHE A 88 10.73 -2.99 12.28
CA PHE A 88 9.83 -3.76 11.41
C PHE A 88 10.60 -4.46 10.28
N ALA A 89 11.51 -3.75 9.63
CA ALA A 89 12.33 -4.33 8.57
C ALA A 89 13.23 -5.48 9.10
N LEU A 90 13.75 -5.37 10.33
CA LEU A 90 14.54 -6.42 10.98
C LEU A 90 13.68 -7.65 11.29
N GLU A 91 12.51 -7.44 11.89
CA GLU A 91 11.55 -8.49 12.24
C GLU A 91 11.17 -9.33 11.02
N HIS A 92 10.83 -8.68 9.91
CA HIS A 92 10.40 -9.36 8.67
C HIS A 92 11.55 -9.61 7.67
N LYS A 93 12.80 -9.37 8.06
CA LYS A 93 14.01 -9.57 7.22
C LYS A 93 13.93 -8.87 5.86
N LEU A 94 13.39 -7.64 5.84
CA LEU A 94 13.24 -6.81 4.65
C LEU A 94 14.39 -5.82 4.54
N THR A 95 15.07 -5.80 3.39
CA THR A 95 16.05 -4.76 3.10
C THR A 95 15.36 -3.49 2.59
N ILE A 96 15.69 -2.34 3.17
CA ILE A 96 15.26 -1.02 2.68
C ILE A 96 16.09 -0.64 1.45
N ILE A 97 15.52 -0.85 0.27
CA ILE A 97 16.19 -0.83 -1.02
C ILE A 97 16.79 0.54 -1.35
N ASN A 98 16.18 1.63 -0.90
CA ASN A 98 16.72 2.99 -1.06
C ASN A 98 18.16 3.12 -0.56
N THR A 99 18.55 2.34 0.46
CA THR A 99 19.90 2.39 1.04
C THR A 99 20.93 1.56 0.27
N CYS A 100 20.50 0.73 -0.68
CA CYS A 100 21.37 -0.13 -1.48
C CYS A 100 22.09 0.61 -2.62
N PHE A 101 21.55 1.74 -3.07
CA PHE A 101 22.04 2.46 -4.26
C PHE A 101 22.52 3.88 -3.96
N LYS A 102 23.71 4.23 -4.42
CA LYS A 102 24.24 5.59 -4.28
C LYS A 102 23.47 6.55 -5.17
N LYS A 103 22.86 7.58 -4.59
CA LYS A 103 22.23 8.68 -5.34
C LYS A 103 22.78 10.04 -4.94
N LYS A 104 22.80 10.96 -5.92
CA LYS A 104 23.11 12.37 -5.67
C LYS A 104 22.00 12.97 -4.78
N PRO A 105 22.30 13.84 -3.80
CA PRO A 105 21.31 14.41 -2.89
C PRO A 105 20.06 14.99 -3.59
N ASN A 106 20.24 15.72 -4.70
CA ASN A 106 19.12 16.30 -5.47
C ASN A 106 18.18 15.27 -6.12
N LYS A 107 18.65 14.02 -6.32
CA LYS A 107 17.88 12.91 -6.90
C LYS A 107 17.32 11.96 -5.83
N ARG A 108 17.48 12.28 -4.54
CA ARG A 108 17.19 11.36 -3.46
C ARG A 108 15.90 11.66 -2.69
N TRP A 109 15.64 12.94 -2.40
CA TRP A 109 14.45 13.34 -1.65
C TRP A 109 13.17 12.90 -2.36
N THR A 110 12.16 12.51 -1.60
CA THR A 110 10.88 12.00 -2.11
C THR A 110 9.74 12.96 -1.77
N TRP A 111 9.95 13.85 -0.80
CA TRP A 111 8.99 14.86 -0.38
C TRP A 111 9.66 16.22 -0.16
N ARG A 112 8.95 17.31 -0.47
CA ARG A 112 9.33 18.68 -0.10
C ARG A 112 8.29 19.33 0.78
N SER A 113 8.70 20.21 1.69
CA SER A 113 7.76 21.02 2.46
C SER A 113 6.98 21.99 1.56
N PRO A 114 5.77 22.42 1.97
CA PRO A 114 4.97 23.39 1.21
C PRO A 114 5.71 24.69 0.90
N ASN A 115 6.55 25.15 1.83
CA ASN A 115 7.41 26.33 1.65
C ASN A 115 8.69 26.08 0.82
N GLY A 116 8.89 24.85 0.33
CA GLY A 116 10.02 24.44 -0.50
C GLY A 116 11.39 24.35 0.19
N LYS A 117 11.48 24.74 1.47
CA LYS A 117 12.75 24.84 2.20
C LYS A 117 13.33 23.48 2.59
N ASN A 118 12.48 22.53 2.96
CA ASN A 118 12.89 21.23 3.46
C ASN A 118 12.61 20.15 2.41
N LYS A 119 13.53 19.20 2.30
CA LYS A 119 13.42 18.03 1.43
C LYS A 119 13.79 16.79 2.22
N ASN A 120 12.92 15.79 2.22
CA ASN A 120 13.13 14.55 2.97
C ASN A 120 12.96 13.34 2.05
N GLU A 121 13.63 12.25 2.40
CA GLU A 121 13.33 10.91 1.89
C GLU A 121 12.43 10.25 2.95
N ILE A 122 11.17 10.01 2.61
CA ILE A 122 10.15 9.41 3.50
C ILE A 122 9.34 8.30 2.83
N ASP A 123 9.51 8.15 1.52
CA ASP A 123 8.92 7.10 0.71
C ASP A 123 10.00 6.01 0.46
N TYR A 124 9.67 4.75 0.70
CA TYR A 124 10.64 3.65 0.64
C TYR A 124 10.10 2.44 -0.11
N ILE A 125 11.03 1.63 -0.60
CA ILE A 125 10.76 0.27 -1.07
C ILE A 125 11.56 -0.70 -0.19
N LEU A 126 10.89 -1.71 0.35
CA LEU A 126 11.42 -2.78 1.19
C LEU A 126 11.24 -4.13 0.48
N SER A 127 12.22 -5.03 0.59
CA SER A 127 12.12 -6.36 -0.01
C SER A 127 12.97 -7.40 0.70
N ASN A 128 12.47 -8.64 0.76
CA ASN A 128 13.23 -9.81 1.19
C ASN A 128 14.22 -10.32 0.12
N GLN A 129 14.15 -9.80 -1.11
CA GLN A 129 15.04 -10.16 -2.22
C GLN A 129 15.78 -8.94 -2.80
N PRO A 130 16.65 -8.25 -2.05
CA PRO A 130 17.32 -7.05 -2.54
C PRO A 130 18.13 -7.25 -3.84
N ARG A 131 18.56 -8.48 -4.14
CA ARG A 131 19.36 -8.82 -5.32
C ARG A 131 18.61 -8.70 -6.65
N ILE A 132 17.27 -8.69 -6.65
CA ILE A 132 16.48 -8.52 -7.88
C ILE A 132 16.46 -7.05 -8.35
N PHE A 133 16.77 -6.12 -7.45
CA PHE A 133 16.80 -4.69 -7.73
C PHE A 133 18.12 -4.32 -8.39
N HIS A 134 18.06 -3.58 -9.49
CA HIS A 134 19.22 -3.11 -10.26
C HIS A 134 19.41 -1.59 -10.14
N ASP A 135 18.33 -0.87 -9.88
CA ASP A 135 18.38 0.55 -9.56
C ASP A 135 17.12 0.95 -8.78
N ILE A 136 17.23 2.02 -7.99
CA ILE A 136 16.10 2.73 -7.41
C ILE A 136 16.37 4.22 -7.49
N GLY A 137 15.40 5.02 -7.89
CA GLY A 137 15.57 6.46 -7.93
C GLY A 137 14.24 7.18 -8.06
N THR A 138 14.33 8.50 -8.06
CA THR A 138 13.16 9.36 -8.21
C THR A 138 13.03 9.85 -9.64
N LEU A 139 11.79 10.07 -10.07
CA LEU A 139 11.47 10.74 -11.32
C LEU A 139 11.17 12.21 -11.05
N ASN A 140 11.64 13.06 -11.96
CA ASN A 140 11.28 14.47 -11.97
C ASN A 140 10.18 14.66 -13.01
N LEU A 141 8.94 14.43 -12.61
CA LEU A 141 7.78 14.74 -13.45
C LEU A 141 7.25 16.12 -13.05
N ASN A 142 6.77 16.90 -14.03
CA ASN A 142 6.10 18.17 -13.79
C ASN A 142 4.66 17.91 -13.32
N TYR A 143 4.52 17.31 -12.13
CA TYR A 143 3.24 17.01 -11.50
C TYR A 143 3.09 17.88 -10.24
N PRO A 144 1.90 18.46 -9.97
CA PRO A 144 1.69 19.36 -8.84
C PRO A 144 1.53 18.60 -7.51
N SER A 145 2.53 17.78 -7.16
CA SER A 145 2.64 17.14 -5.85
C SER A 145 3.90 17.64 -5.13
N ASP A 146 3.80 17.65 -3.81
CA ASP A 146 4.91 17.78 -2.89
C ASP A 146 5.76 16.49 -2.81
N HIS A 147 5.22 15.34 -3.24
CA HIS A 147 5.93 14.08 -3.41
C HIS A 147 6.51 13.89 -4.83
N ARG A 148 7.59 13.11 -4.91
CA ARG A 148 8.20 12.62 -6.13
C ARG A 148 7.95 11.13 -6.27
N ILE A 149 7.68 10.72 -7.50
CA ILE A 149 7.54 9.30 -7.84
C ILE A 149 8.88 8.59 -7.63
N ILE A 150 8.84 7.48 -6.90
CA ILE A 150 9.93 6.52 -6.82
C ILE A 150 9.75 5.46 -7.92
N ARG A 151 10.87 5.11 -8.55
CA ARG A 151 10.97 4.04 -9.54
C ARG A 151 12.10 3.09 -9.14
N ALA A 152 11.79 1.80 -9.05
CA ALA A 152 12.77 0.73 -8.99
C ALA A 152 12.84 -0.02 -10.32
N ILE A 153 14.04 -0.49 -10.68
CA ILE A 153 14.26 -1.42 -11.79
C ILE A 153 14.48 -2.80 -11.18
N VAL A 154 13.58 -3.73 -11.50
CA VAL A 154 13.57 -5.10 -10.97
C VAL A 154 13.72 -6.10 -12.10
N LYS A 155 14.58 -7.10 -11.92
CA LYS A 155 14.72 -8.24 -12.82
C LYS A 155 14.19 -9.49 -12.14
N LEU A 156 13.01 -9.94 -12.57
CA LEU A 156 12.42 -11.19 -12.11
C LEU A 156 12.89 -12.33 -13.03
N THR A 157 13.66 -13.26 -12.50
CA THR A 157 14.00 -14.51 -13.19
C THR A 157 12.90 -15.52 -12.85
N SER A 158 11.87 -15.57 -13.69
CA SER A 158 10.91 -16.67 -13.61
C SER A 158 11.49 -17.89 -14.30
N GLN A 159 11.42 -19.07 -13.69
CA GLN A 159 11.44 -20.29 -14.49
C GLN A 159 10.28 -20.20 -15.48
N LYS A 160 10.53 -20.46 -16.78
CA LYS A 160 9.44 -20.60 -17.77
C LYS A 160 8.52 -21.72 -17.30
N LYS A 161 7.51 -21.40 -16.49
CA LYS A 161 6.33 -22.24 -16.39
C LYS A 161 5.73 -22.18 -17.78
N SER A 162 5.66 -23.34 -18.44
CA SER A 162 4.76 -23.56 -19.57
C SER A 162 3.49 -22.77 -19.24
N ARG A 163 3.16 -21.78 -20.06
CA ARG A 163 1.95 -21.01 -19.87
C ARG A 163 0.86 -22.08 -19.85
N VAL A 164 0.31 -22.39 -18.67
CA VAL A 164 -0.92 -23.17 -18.60
C VAL A 164 -1.81 -22.39 -19.52
N LYS A 165 -2.15 -22.97 -20.68
CA LYS A 165 -3.06 -22.31 -21.62
C LYS A 165 -4.19 -21.87 -20.72
N PHE A 166 -4.47 -20.57 -20.71
CA PHE A 166 -5.70 -20.10 -20.11
C PHE A 166 -6.76 -20.74 -21.00
N ILE A 167 -7.12 -21.98 -20.67
CA ILE A 167 -8.36 -22.55 -21.08
C ILE A 167 -9.29 -21.60 -20.38
N SER A 168 -9.77 -20.62 -21.14
CA SER A 168 -11.03 -19.98 -20.87
C SER A 168 -11.92 -21.13 -20.45
N ARG A 169 -12.12 -21.29 -19.14
CA ARG A 169 -13.28 -22.01 -18.66
C ARG A 169 -14.36 -21.17 -19.28
N GLN A 170 -14.92 -21.66 -20.41
CA GLN A 170 -16.16 -21.12 -20.91
C GLN A 170 -17.06 -21.18 -19.70
N ILE A 171 -17.25 -20.03 -19.04
CA ILE A 171 -18.30 -19.87 -18.06
C ILE A 171 -19.51 -20.33 -18.85
N ASN A 172 -20.10 -21.45 -18.42
CA ASN A 172 -21.10 -22.20 -19.17
C ASN A 172 -22.09 -21.19 -19.75
N GLN A 173 -21.94 -20.88 -21.04
CA GLN A 173 -22.87 -20.01 -21.71
C GLN A 173 -24.18 -20.78 -21.73
N LEU A 174 -25.28 -20.13 -21.35
CA LEU A 174 -26.61 -20.71 -21.49
C LEU A 174 -26.74 -21.15 -22.96
N LYS A 175 -26.87 -22.45 -23.20
CA LYS A 175 -26.66 -23.05 -24.53
C LYS A 175 -27.93 -23.07 -25.35
N SER A 176 -29.08 -22.99 -24.67
CA SER A 176 -30.41 -23.00 -25.29
C SER A 176 -31.16 -21.69 -25.07
N GLU A 177 -32.00 -21.32 -26.05
CA GLU A 177 -32.89 -20.16 -25.94
C GLU A 177 -33.85 -20.27 -24.75
N LEU A 178 -34.24 -21.50 -24.39
CA LEU A 178 -35.09 -21.79 -23.24
C LEU A 178 -34.39 -21.46 -21.90
N GLU A 179 -33.13 -21.85 -21.75
CA GLU A 179 -32.32 -21.51 -20.57
C GLU A 179 -32.12 -20.00 -20.44
N ILE A 180 -31.89 -19.31 -21.56
CA ILE A 180 -31.76 -17.85 -21.58
C ILE A 180 -33.07 -17.17 -21.16
N SER A 181 -34.21 -17.66 -21.65
CA SER A 181 -35.52 -17.14 -21.29
C SER A 181 -35.81 -17.35 -19.80
N ASN A 182 -35.60 -18.56 -19.30
CA ASN A 182 -35.84 -18.91 -17.89
C ASN A 182 -34.94 -18.11 -16.93
N TYR A 183 -33.66 -17.90 -17.32
CA TYR A 183 -32.74 -17.05 -16.58
C TYR A 183 -33.22 -15.60 -16.50
N LYS A 184 -33.63 -15.02 -17.63
CA LYS A 184 -34.14 -13.64 -17.70
C LYS A 184 -35.40 -13.47 -16.86
N GLU A 185 -36.33 -14.41 -16.92
CA GLU A 185 -37.59 -14.37 -16.17
C GLU A 185 -37.34 -14.49 -14.66
N THR A 186 -36.46 -15.41 -14.26
CA THR A 186 -36.05 -15.59 -12.86
C THR A 186 -35.36 -14.34 -12.32
N LEU A 187 -34.42 -13.77 -13.07
CA LEU A 187 -33.74 -12.52 -12.69
C LEU A 187 -34.72 -11.36 -12.53
N SER A 188 -35.62 -11.18 -13.50
CA SER A 188 -36.59 -10.09 -13.48
C SER A 188 -37.52 -10.20 -12.26
N THR A 189 -37.91 -11.43 -11.91
CA THR A 189 -38.72 -11.74 -10.72
C THR A 189 -37.96 -11.49 -9.41
N MET A 190 -36.67 -11.83 -9.34
CA MET A 190 -35.86 -11.61 -8.13
C MET A 190 -35.53 -10.14 -7.92
N LEU A 191 -35.24 -9.40 -9.00
CA LEU A 191 -34.98 -7.97 -8.96
C LEU A 191 -36.24 -7.17 -8.60
N SER A 192 -37.43 -7.59 -9.04
CA SER A 192 -38.69 -6.92 -8.69
C SER A 192 -39.11 -7.16 -7.24
N LYS A 193 -38.79 -8.33 -6.66
CA LYS A 193 -39.01 -8.64 -5.23
C LYS A 193 -38.06 -7.88 -4.31
N THR A 194 -36.92 -7.42 -4.81
CA THR A 194 -35.94 -6.68 -4.02
C THR A 194 -36.42 -5.22 -3.90
N SER A 195 -37.12 -4.89 -2.81
CA SER A 195 -37.65 -3.53 -2.60
C SER A 195 -36.51 -2.52 -2.42
N TYR A 196 -36.34 -1.63 -3.40
CA TYR A 196 -35.34 -0.55 -3.40
C TYR A 196 -35.75 0.66 -2.53
N HIS A 197 -36.88 0.59 -1.84
CA HIS A 197 -37.54 1.79 -1.27
C HIS A 197 -37.44 1.98 0.26
N GLN A 198 -36.55 1.28 0.96
CA GLN A 198 -36.32 1.59 2.38
C GLN A 198 -35.15 2.55 2.56
N LYS A 199 -35.46 3.75 3.10
CA LYS A 199 -34.55 4.87 3.43
C LYS A 199 -33.39 4.52 4.38
N SER A 200 -33.21 3.26 4.77
CA SER A 200 -32.32 2.81 5.84
C SER A 200 -31.32 1.72 5.43
N THR A 201 -31.33 1.24 4.19
CA THR A 201 -30.44 0.15 3.77
C THR A 201 -29.04 0.67 3.39
N LYS A 202 -27.99 0.12 4.00
CA LYS A 202 -26.60 0.45 3.68
C LYS A 202 -26.28 0.07 2.23
N VAL A 203 -25.48 0.89 1.54
CA VAL A 203 -25.09 0.71 0.12
C VAL A 203 -24.52 -0.70 -0.14
N GLN A 204 -23.71 -1.24 0.78
CA GLN A 204 -23.14 -2.58 0.64
C GLN A 204 -24.22 -3.67 0.57
N THR A 205 -25.29 -3.56 1.35
CA THR A 205 -26.40 -4.52 1.34
C THR A 205 -27.13 -4.54 -0.01
N LEU A 206 -27.23 -3.39 -0.68
CA LEU A 206 -27.78 -3.32 -2.03
C LEU A 206 -26.87 -4.02 -3.05
N TYR A 207 -25.56 -3.81 -2.95
CA TYR A 207 -24.57 -4.50 -3.80
C TYR A 207 -24.59 -6.02 -3.60
N ASP A 208 -24.67 -6.47 -2.35
CA ASP A 208 -24.72 -7.89 -2.02
C ASP A 208 -26.00 -8.54 -2.56
N ASN A 209 -27.15 -7.84 -2.46
CA ASN A 209 -28.42 -8.31 -3.01
C ASN A 209 -28.37 -8.47 -4.54
N ILE A 210 -27.82 -7.48 -5.26
CA ILE A 210 -27.65 -7.57 -6.71
C ILE A 210 -26.73 -8.74 -7.06
N THR A 211 -25.61 -8.87 -6.35
CA THR A 211 -24.64 -9.94 -6.58
C THR A 211 -25.25 -11.32 -6.33
N ASN A 212 -26.04 -11.46 -5.27
CA ASN A 212 -26.73 -12.70 -4.93
C ASN A 212 -27.81 -13.03 -5.95
N ASN A 213 -28.59 -12.04 -6.42
CA ASN A 213 -29.60 -12.26 -7.47
C ASN A 213 -28.97 -12.76 -8.78
N ILE A 214 -27.83 -12.19 -9.19
CA ILE A 214 -27.09 -12.64 -10.38
C ILE A 214 -26.58 -14.08 -10.19
N LYS A 215 -26.04 -14.40 -9.01
CA LYS A 215 -25.53 -15.75 -8.70
C LYS A 215 -26.65 -16.79 -8.62
N CYS A 216 -27.77 -16.48 -7.95
CA CYS A 216 -28.90 -17.39 -7.77
C CYS A 216 -29.72 -17.58 -9.05
N GLY A 217 -29.87 -16.53 -9.89
CA GLY A 217 -30.46 -16.68 -11.22
C GLY A 217 -29.66 -17.68 -12.07
N SER A 218 -28.35 -17.76 -11.85
CA SER A 218 -27.42 -18.65 -12.57
C SER A 218 -27.47 -20.10 -12.09
N SER A 219 -28.47 -20.54 -11.32
CA SER A 219 -28.56 -21.88 -10.74
C SER A 219 -28.78 -22.97 -11.79
N ILE A 220 -27.75 -23.24 -12.58
CA ILE A 220 -27.23 -24.59 -12.77
C ILE A 220 -26.56 -24.93 -11.45
N GLN A 221 -27.27 -25.71 -10.64
CA GLN A 221 -26.85 -26.20 -9.34
C GLN A 221 -25.63 -27.11 -9.51
N PHE A 222 -24.45 -26.69 -9.02
CA PHE A 222 -23.36 -27.63 -8.75
C PHE A 222 -23.49 -28.07 -7.30
N ASN A 223 -23.93 -29.32 -7.11
CA ASN A 223 -23.74 -30.06 -5.85
C ASN A 223 -22.24 -30.08 -5.53
N ILE A 224 -21.82 -29.30 -4.54
CA ILE A 224 -20.57 -29.53 -3.84
C ILE A 224 -20.86 -30.59 -2.78
N THR A 225 -20.93 -31.84 -3.21
CA THR A 225 -20.74 -33.02 -2.36
C THR A 225 -20.00 -34.04 -3.21
N ASN A 226 -18.68 -34.06 -3.03
CA ASN A 226 -17.77 -35.21 -3.05
C ASN A 226 -16.34 -34.71 -3.35
N ILE A 227 -15.63 -34.35 -2.27
CA ILE A 227 -14.20 -34.64 -2.11
C ILE A 227 -14.13 -35.65 -0.97
#